data_AF-A0A916JE58-F1
#
_entry.id   AF-A0A916JE58-F1
#
_cell.length_a   1.000
_cell.length_b   1.000
_cell.length_c   1.000
_cell.angle_alpha   90.00
_cell.angle_beta   90.00
_cell.angle_gamma   90.00
#
_symmetry.space_group_name_H-M   'P 1'
#
loop_
_entity.id
_entity.type
_entity.pdbx_description
1 polymer ?
#
loop_
_entity_poly.entity_id
_entity_poly.type
_entity_poly.pdbx_seq_one_letter_code
_entity_poly.pdbx_strand_id
1 'polypeptide(L)'
;MRDSGVEWIGEIPENWEVKKLKYFSVVQSGITLGKSYVSKNVITYPYLRVANVQSGYFNLDQMAEISMPKREADKYLVRKGDILVTEGGDLDKLGRGTVWNGEIENCLHQNHVLRFG
;
A
#
# COMPACT_ATOMS: atom_id res chain seq x y z
N MET A 1 -22.86 -21.84 -13.32
CA MET A 1 -22.57 -20.98 -12.13
C MET A 1 -22.57 -21.87 -10.90
N ARG A 2 -21.81 -21.55 -9.85
CA ARG A 2 -21.78 -22.31 -8.60
C ARG A 2 -21.69 -21.38 -7.40
N ASP A 3 -22.14 -21.84 -6.23
CA ASP A 3 -22.00 -21.11 -4.97
C ASP A 3 -20.51 -20.93 -4.62
N SER A 4 -20.14 -19.73 -4.18
CA SER A 4 -18.75 -19.40 -3.80
C SER A 4 -18.36 -19.94 -2.42
N GLY A 5 -19.32 -20.33 -1.58
CA GLY A 5 -19.14 -20.62 -0.16
C GLY A 5 -18.94 -19.39 0.71
N VAL A 6 -19.13 -18.18 0.15
CA VAL A 6 -18.97 -16.89 0.82
C VAL A 6 -20.23 -16.06 0.61
N GLU A 7 -21.00 -15.86 1.69
CA GLU A 7 -22.35 -15.27 1.66
C GLU A 7 -22.44 -13.96 0.86
N TRP A 8 -21.50 -13.03 1.06
CA TRP A 8 -21.54 -11.72 0.41
C TRP A 8 -21.06 -11.71 -1.05
N ILE A 9 -20.44 -12.80 -1.53
CA ILE A 9 -20.01 -12.93 -2.93
C ILE A 9 -21.14 -13.55 -3.77
N GLY A 10 -21.86 -14.53 -3.23
CA GLY A 10 -22.91 -15.25 -3.95
C GLY A 10 -22.36 -16.27 -4.96
N GLU A 11 -22.94 -16.30 -6.17
CA GLU A 11 -22.57 -17.24 -7.22
C GLU A 11 -21.37 -16.77 -8.05
N ILE A 12 -20.51 -17.71 -8.45
CA ILE A 12 -19.33 -17.49 -9.29
C ILE A 12 -19.32 -18.46 -10.48
N PRO A 13 -18.55 -18.18 -11.55
CA PRO A 13 -18.36 -19.11 -12.65
C PRO A 13 -17.85 -20.48 -12.18
N GLU A 14 -18.27 -21.56 -12.85
CA GLU A 14 -17.94 -22.93 -12.43
C GLU A 14 -16.44 -23.20 -12.39
N ASN A 15 -15.70 -22.61 -13.33
CA ASN A 15 -14.25 -22.78 -13.47
C ASN A 15 -13.43 -21.87 -12.54
N TRP A 16 -14.06 -21.00 -11.75
CA TRP A 16 -13.33 -20.14 -10.80
C TRP A 16 -13.01 -20.89 -9.52
N GLU A 17 -11.86 -20.60 -8.92
CA GLU A 17 -11.47 -21.10 -7.61
C GLU A 17 -11.47 -19.97 -6.57
N VAL A 18 -11.98 -20.23 -5.37
CA VAL A 18 -11.91 -19.28 -4.25
C VAL A 18 -10.63 -19.57 -3.46
N LYS A 19 -9.77 -18.57 -3.35
CA LYS A 19 -8.50 -18.66 -2.64
C LYS A 19 -8.30 -17.43 -1.75
N LYS A 20 -7.53 -17.60 -0.67
CA LYS A 20 -7.17 -16.49 0.22
C LYS A 20 -6.04 -15.67 -0.39
N LEU A 21 -6.17 -14.34 -0.36
CA LEU A 21 -5.19 -13.41 -0.93
C LEU A 21 -3.76 -13.60 -0.40
N LYS A 22 -3.61 -14.01 0.87
CA LYS A 22 -2.31 -14.31 1.50
C LYS A 22 -1.45 -15.37 0.78
N TYR A 23 -2.04 -16.14 -0.13
CA TYR A 23 -1.31 -17.13 -0.94
C TYR A 23 -0.71 -16.53 -2.21
N PHE A 24 -1.10 -15.31 -2.58
CA PHE A 24 -0.64 -14.63 -3.81
C PHE A 24 0.05 -13.31 -3.55
N SER A 25 -0.06 -12.76 -2.34
CA SER A 25 0.57 -11.50 -1.99
C SER A 25 1.03 -11.45 -0.54
N VAL A 26 2.11 -10.72 -0.31
CA VAL A 26 2.56 -10.27 1.00
C VAL A 26 1.89 -8.93 1.29
N VAL A 27 1.03 -8.93 2.31
CA VAL A 27 0.41 -7.70 2.82
C VAL A 27 1.34 -7.08 3.85
N GLN A 28 1.73 -5.83 3.63
CA GLN A 28 2.67 -5.12 4.47
C GLN A 28 2.14 -3.74 4.87
N SER A 29 2.21 -3.43 6.16
CA SER A 29 2.03 -2.06 6.64
C SER A 29 3.28 -1.21 6.38
N GLY A 30 3.09 0.10 6.26
CA GLY A 30 4.16 1.07 6.07
C GLY A 30 4.79 1.58 7.36
N ILE A 31 5.43 2.75 7.24
CA ILE A 31 6.20 3.39 8.30
C ILE A 31 5.26 4.06 9.32
N THR A 32 5.50 3.81 10.60
CA THR A 32 4.92 4.59 11.71
C THR A 32 5.80 5.80 11.99
N LEU A 33 5.21 7.00 11.94
CA LEU A 33 5.90 8.25 12.25
C LEU A 33 6.24 8.34 13.75
N GLY A 34 7.26 9.13 14.07
CA GLY A 34 7.69 9.38 15.47
C GLY A 34 9.01 8.71 15.85
N LYS A 35 9.57 7.85 14.99
CA LYS A 35 10.97 7.42 15.12
C LYS A 35 11.89 8.50 14.55
N SER A 36 12.72 9.09 15.40
CA SER A 36 13.80 9.98 14.99
C SER A 36 15.11 9.21 14.91
N TYR A 37 15.77 9.29 13.76
CA TYR A 37 17.09 8.69 13.56
C TYR A 37 18.16 9.76 13.80
N VAL A 38 18.95 9.60 14.87
CA VAL A 38 20.06 10.52 15.20
C VAL A 38 21.35 10.13 14.45
N SER A 39 21.25 9.28 13.43
CA SER A 39 22.43 8.76 12.71
C SER A 39 22.92 9.76 11.66
N LYS A 40 24.24 9.77 11.41
CA LYS A 40 24.86 10.62 10.39
C LYS A 40 24.57 10.17 8.94
N ASN A 41 24.02 8.98 8.74
CA ASN A 41 23.84 8.35 7.42
C ASN A 41 22.35 8.13 7.12
N VAL A 42 21.56 9.20 7.25
CA VAL A 42 20.15 9.21 6.83
C VAL A 42 20.03 9.72 5.41
N ILE A 43 19.09 9.15 4.66
CA ILE A 43 18.71 9.59 3.32
C ILE A 43 17.25 10.03 3.41
N THR A 44 16.91 11.11 2.70
CA THR A 44 15.53 11.59 2.60
C THR A 44 14.83 10.91 1.43
N TYR A 45 13.63 10.39 1.70
CA TYR A 45 12.80 9.69 0.74
C TYR A 45 11.40 10.33 0.67
N PRO A 46 10.79 10.43 -0.52
CA PRO A 46 9.37 10.74 -0.62
C PRO A 46 8.55 9.57 -0.07
N TYR A 47 7.43 9.86 0.60
CA TYR A 47 6.53 8.80 1.05
C TYR A 47 5.05 9.15 0.88
N LEU A 48 4.26 8.11 0.61
CA LEU A 48 2.82 8.18 0.42
C LEU A 48 2.09 8.20 1.77
N ARG A 49 1.18 9.15 1.90
CA ARG A 49 0.19 9.25 2.97
C ARG A 49 -1.18 8.81 2.43
N VAL A 50 -2.14 8.62 3.34
CA VAL A 50 -3.54 8.35 2.96
C VAL A 50 -4.10 9.39 1.97
N ALA A 51 -3.70 10.66 2.11
CA ALA A 51 -4.13 11.73 1.19
C ALA A 51 -3.62 11.55 -0.26
N ASN A 52 -2.55 10.78 -0.46
CA ASN A 52 -1.98 10.54 -1.78
C ASN A 52 -2.66 9.37 -2.50
N VAL A 53 -3.36 8.49 -1.79
CA VAL A 53 -3.99 7.30 -2.38
C VAL A 53 -5.48 7.57 -2.60
N GLN A 54 -5.90 7.60 -3.86
CA GLN A 54 -7.28 7.84 -4.26
C GLN A 54 -7.88 6.58 -4.89
N SER A 55 -9.19 6.58 -5.13
CA SER A 55 -9.84 5.47 -5.82
C SER A 55 -9.41 5.46 -7.29
N GLY A 56 -8.51 4.53 -7.65
CA GLY A 56 -8.03 4.36 -9.02
C GLY A 56 -6.80 5.18 -9.42
N TYR A 57 -6.34 6.15 -8.62
CA TYR A 57 -5.16 6.96 -8.94
C TYR A 57 -4.39 7.45 -7.71
N PHE A 58 -3.18 7.97 -7.91
CA PHE A 58 -2.42 8.67 -6.87
C PHE A 58 -2.48 10.18 -7.08
N ASN A 59 -2.79 10.93 -6.01
CA ASN A 59 -2.59 12.37 -5.98
C ASN A 59 -1.16 12.64 -5.46
N LEU A 60 -0.28 13.11 -6.35
CA LEU A 60 1.14 13.32 -6.08
C LEU A 60 1.53 14.81 -6.02
N ASP A 61 0.56 15.72 -6.04
CA ASP A 61 0.82 17.17 -6.03
C ASP A 61 1.52 17.63 -4.74
N GLN A 62 1.22 16.95 -3.63
CA GLN A 62 1.80 17.23 -2.31
C GLN A 62 2.35 15.96 -1.68
N MET A 63 3.63 15.71 -1.93
CA MET A 63 4.39 14.64 -1.30
C MET A 63 4.98 15.08 0.03
N ALA A 64 4.98 14.16 0.98
CA ALA A 64 5.73 14.32 2.22
C ALA A 64 7.06 13.58 2.12
N GLU A 65 8.02 13.99 2.93
CA GLU A 65 9.36 13.40 2.97
C GLU A 65 9.66 12.83 4.35
N ILE A 66 10.49 11.81 4.39
CA ILE A 66 11.00 11.22 5.64
C ILE A 66 12.47 10.85 5.49
N SER A 67 13.26 11.12 6.53
CA SER A 67 14.69 10.78 6.55
C SER A 67 14.94 9.54 7.42
N MET A 68 15.59 8.53 6.84
CA MET A 68 15.96 7.31 7.56
C MET A 68 17.17 6.61 6.93
N PRO A 69 17.83 5.68 7.65
CA PRO A 69 18.89 4.87 7.06
C PRO A 69 18.35 4.00 5.91
N LYS A 70 19.15 3.82 4.86
CA LYS A 70 18.79 3.00 3.68
C LYS A 70 18.24 1.62 4.05
N ARG A 71 18.90 0.91 4.97
CA ARG A 71 18.49 -0.43 5.43
C ARG A 71 17.07 -0.46 6.02
N GLU A 72 16.63 0.65 6.61
CA GLU A 72 15.27 0.76 7.11
C GLU A 72 14.28 1.08 5.98
N ALA A 73 14.65 2.01 5.08
CA ALA A 73 13.85 2.37 3.91
C ALA A 73 13.60 1.16 3.00
N ASP A 74 14.60 0.31 2.77
CA ASP A 74 14.53 -0.88 1.89
C ASP A 74 13.36 -1.82 2.23
N LYS A 75 12.87 -1.80 3.48
CA LYS A 75 11.73 -2.61 3.94
C LYS A 75 10.40 -2.09 3.42
N TYR A 76 10.29 -0.78 3.17
CA TYR A 76 9.03 -0.08 2.90
C TYR A 76 8.99 0.54 1.50
N LEU A 77 9.95 0.21 0.64
CA LEU A 77 9.96 0.65 -0.75
C LEU A 77 8.76 0.07 -1.51
N VAL A 78 8.03 0.95 -2.18
CA VAL A 78 6.98 0.57 -3.11
C VAL A 78 7.61 0.27 -4.47
N ARG A 79 7.23 -0.86 -5.07
CA ARG A 79 7.73 -1.32 -6.36
C ARG A 79 6.63 -1.26 -7.41
N LYS A 80 7.05 -1.10 -8.67
CA LYS A 80 6.11 -1.19 -9.80
C LYS A 80 5.37 -2.52 -9.77
N GLY A 81 4.04 -2.48 -9.84
CA GLY A 81 3.15 -3.62 -9.75
C GLY A 81 2.56 -3.84 -8.35
N ASP A 82 3.09 -3.19 -7.31
CA ASP A 82 2.49 -3.24 -5.98
C ASP A 82 1.09 -2.57 -6.01
N ILE A 83 0.14 -3.15 -5.28
CA ILE A 83 -1.16 -2.53 -5.04
C ILE A 83 -1.08 -1.80 -3.70
N LEU A 84 -1.44 -0.52 -3.68
CA LEU A 84 -1.55 0.26 -2.46
C LEU A 84 -3.01 0.52 -2.12
N VAL A 85 -3.39 0.25 -0.86
CA VAL A 85 -4.76 0.39 -0.38
C VAL A 85 -4.77 1.06 0.99
N THR A 86 -5.69 1.97 1.22
CA THR A 86 -5.88 2.61 2.52
C THR A 86 -6.73 1.75 3.45
N GLU A 87 -6.26 1.54 4.68
CA GLU A 87 -6.98 0.75 5.69
C GLU A 87 -8.28 1.45 6.13
N GLY A 88 -8.29 2.78 6.14
CA GLY A 88 -9.45 3.59 6.50
C GLY A 88 -9.08 4.82 7.32
N GLY A 89 -10.12 5.48 7.84
CA GLY A 89 -10.04 6.68 8.67
C GLY A 89 -11.40 7.37 8.73
N ASP A 90 -12.04 7.48 7.57
CA ASP A 90 -13.44 7.81 7.38
C ASP A 90 -14.02 6.95 6.24
N LEU A 91 -15.35 7.02 6.03
CA LEU A 91 -16.04 6.23 5.02
C LEU A 91 -15.56 6.52 3.59
N ASP A 92 -15.15 7.75 3.34
CA ASP A 92 -14.70 8.22 2.03
C ASP A 92 -13.31 7.64 1.67
N LYS A 93 -12.44 7.45 2.67
CA LYS A 93 -11.10 6.92 2.52
C LYS A 93 -10.99 5.39 2.60
N LEU A 94 -12.05 4.69 3.01
CA LEU A 94 -12.00 3.25 3.20
C LEU A 94 -11.81 2.53 1.85
N GLY A 95 -10.75 1.72 1.74
CA GLY A 95 -10.55 0.84 0.59
C GLY A 95 -10.13 1.55 -0.71
N ARG A 96 -9.76 2.83 -0.66
CA ARG A 96 -9.14 3.50 -1.82
C ARG A 96 -7.84 2.79 -2.15
N GLY A 97 -7.58 2.63 -3.43
CA GLY A 97 -6.35 2.02 -3.86
C GLY A 97 -6.23 1.94 -5.37
N THR A 98 -5.02 1.67 -5.81
CA THR A 98 -4.67 1.46 -7.22
C THR A 98 -3.28 0.80 -7.31
N VAL A 99 -2.90 0.43 -8.53
CA VAL A 99 -1.59 -0.17 -8.81
C VAL A 99 -0.53 0.92 -8.92
N TRP A 100 0.59 0.76 -8.23
CA TRP A 100 1.77 1.59 -8.38
C TRP A 100 2.50 1.25 -9.68
N ASN A 101 2.60 2.21 -10.59
CA ASN A 101 3.26 2.04 -11.88
C ASN A 101 4.72 2.50 -11.89
N GLY A 102 5.24 2.95 -10.75
CA GLY A 102 6.58 3.52 -10.64
C GLY A 102 6.57 5.03 -10.83
N GLU A 103 5.53 5.69 -10.33
CA GLU A 103 5.29 7.13 -10.47
C GLU A 103 6.42 7.96 -9.86
N ILE A 104 6.99 7.49 -8.74
CA ILE A 104 8.13 8.10 -8.05
C ILE A 104 9.15 7.03 -7.68
N GLU A 105 10.42 7.27 -8.02
CA GLU A 105 11.51 6.37 -7.64
C GLU A 105 11.80 6.45 -6.13
N ASN A 106 12.16 5.31 -5.52
CA ASN A 106 12.50 5.21 -4.10
C ASN A 106 11.41 5.72 -3.15
N CYS A 107 10.13 5.55 -3.54
CA CYS A 107 9.00 6.00 -2.74
C CYS A 107 8.67 4.99 -1.62
N LEU A 108 8.40 5.53 -0.43
CA LEU A 108 7.97 4.77 0.74
C LEU A 108 6.47 4.93 0.98
N HIS A 109 5.90 4.20 1.94
CA HIS A 109 4.49 4.33 2.31
C HIS A 109 4.29 4.37 3.82
N GLN A 110 3.25 5.09 4.27
CA GLN A 110 2.84 5.19 5.68
C GLN A 110 2.13 3.91 6.16
N ASN A 111 2.10 3.66 7.47
CA ASN A 111 1.43 2.51 8.10
C ASN A 111 -0.05 2.32 7.70
N HIS A 112 -0.79 3.40 7.43
CA HIS A 112 -2.20 3.36 6.98
C HIS A 112 -2.40 3.18 5.46
N VAL A 113 -1.30 3.11 4.71
CA VAL A 113 -1.29 2.71 3.30
C VAL A 113 -0.70 1.30 3.25
N LEU A 114 -1.56 0.29 3.12
CA LEU A 114 -1.18 -1.09 3.01
C LEU A 114 -0.64 -1.38 1.60
N ARG A 115 0.43 -2.17 1.55
CA ARG A 115 1.06 -2.61 0.31
C ARG A 115 0.81 -4.10 0.12
N PHE A 116 0.36 -4.46 -1.07
CA PHE A 116 0.21 -5.82 -1.53
C PHE A 116 1.18 -6.01 -2.70
N GLY A 117 2.22 -6.81 -2.48
CA GLY A 117 3.19 -7.19 -3.52
C GLY A 117 3.61 -8.65 -3.39
#